data_AF-A0A316LXW7-F1
#
_entry.id   AF-A0A316LXW7-F1
#
_cell.length_a   1.000
_cell.length_b   1.000
_cell.length_c   1.000
_cell.angle_alpha   90.00
_cell.angle_beta   90.00
_cell.angle_gamma   90.00
#
_symmetry.space_group_name_H-M   'P 1'
#
loop_
_entity.id
_entity.type
_entity.pdbx_description
1 polymer ?
#
loop_
_entity_poly.entity_id
_entity_poly.type
_entity_poly.pdbx_seq_one_letter_code
_entity_poly.pdbx_strand_id
1 'polypeptide(L)'
;PFFSGFVSKSLLHEALLEYGGVYRAVIPWVEGAFVVSGGLTLAYMAKLFTALNAKGDGPQPHGGRYLSRAGAAALSLTAAVLLVFGLLPRQSAEPLLRWAAPFLGEAGEASPAYFAWENFRSALMTIAVGAVVYFGVVRTLLSYKKNGVRVYRSCSLRRIDLETLVYRPLIAALLAVLTAATRLLDSMTDFVSAVLRRSVFRDVRPPFVPPVGTKTTFALGRFADAMARLFRREHAASYTRVFAGWHENISAENKIIGRSFSYGMLCACVGLCATILYLLYCAVR
;
A
#
# COMPACT_ATOMS: atom_id res chain seq x y z
N PRO A 1 -16.01 25.79 2.12
CA PRO A 1 -15.35 26.74 3.04
C PRO A 1 -14.88 25.98 4.29
N PHE A 2 -13.82 26.42 4.97
CA PHE A 2 -13.26 25.81 6.21
C PHE A 2 -12.58 24.43 6.11
N PHE A 3 -12.65 23.77 4.95
CA PHE A 3 -11.88 22.56 4.69
C PHE A 3 -10.53 22.91 4.05
N SER A 4 -9.52 22.05 4.23
CA SER A 4 -8.19 22.22 3.62
C SER A 4 -8.24 22.47 2.10
N GLY A 5 -9.19 21.84 1.40
CA GLY A 5 -9.39 22.08 -0.03
C GLY A 5 -9.83 23.51 -0.40
N PHE A 6 -10.48 24.24 0.50
CA PHE A 6 -10.80 25.66 0.30
C PHE A 6 -9.56 26.54 0.45
N VAL A 7 -8.70 26.25 1.44
CA VAL A 7 -7.44 26.96 1.68
C VAL A 7 -6.53 26.84 0.45
N SER A 8 -6.35 25.62 -0.07
CA SER A 8 -5.54 25.36 -1.26
C SER A 8 -6.09 26.09 -2.50
N LYS A 9 -7.41 26.10 -2.71
CA LYS A 9 -8.01 26.83 -3.84
C LYS A 9 -7.91 28.35 -3.70
N SER A 10 -8.03 28.87 -2.49
CA SER A 10 -7.93 30.31 -2.24
C SER A 10 -6.51 30.80 -2.51
N LEU A 11 -5.50 30.05 -2.07
CA LEU A 11 -4.09 30.32 -2.40
C LEU A 11 -3.82 30.31 -3.90
N LEU A 12 -4.35 29.32 -4.62
CA LEU A 12 -4.21 29.27 -6.08
C LEU A 12 -4.89 30.44 -6.77
N HIS A 13 -6.06 30.85 -6.27
CA HIS A 13 -6.79 31.98 -6.82
C HIS A 13 -6.06 33.30 -6.58
N GLU A 14 -5.52 33.51 -5.37
CA GLU A 14 -4.72 34.68 -5.00
C GLU A 14 -3.42 34.76 -5.82
N ALA A 15 -2.71 33.64 -5.96
CA ALA A 15 -1.52 33.54 -6.81
C ALA A 15 -1.83 33.82 -8.30
N LEU A 16 -2.97 33.36 -8.81
CA LEU A 16 -3.42 33.64 -10.18
C LEU A 16 -3.76 35.12 -10.38
N LEU A 17 -4.35 35.77 -9.39
CA LEU A 17 -4.68 37.21 -9.45
C LEU A 17 -3.42 38.07 -9.39
N GLU A 18 -2.47 37.72 -8.51
CA GLU A 18 -1.19 38.42 -8.37
C GLU A 18 -0.35 38.31 -9.66
N TYR A 19 -0.24 37.11 -10.22
CA TYR A 19 0.44 36.89 -11.50
C TYR A 19 -0.33 37.48 -12.70
N GLY A 20 -1.66 37.52 -12.59
CA GLY A 20 -2.57 38.08 -13.59
C GLY A 20 -2.37 39.58 -13.86
N GLY A 21 -1.72 40.31 -12.95
CA GLY A 21 -1.37 41.73 -13.12
C GLY A 21 -0.62 42.03 -14.43
N VAL A 22 0.11 41.06 -14.98
CA VAL A 22 0.84 41.15 -16.25
C VAL A 22 -0.07 40.95 -17.48
N TYR A 23 -1.21 40.24 -17.35
CA TYR A 23 -2.12 39.89 -18.45
C TYR A 23 -3.60 40.12 -18.09
N ARG A 24 -3.95 41.38 -17.80
CA ARG A 24 -5.30 41.79 -17.36
C ARG A 24 -6.45 41.33 -18.25
N ALA A 25 -6.23 41.15 -19.56
CA ALA A 25 -7.27 40.69 -20.49
C ALA A 25 -7.64 39.20 -20.32
N VAL A 26 -6.74 38.39 -19.74
CA VAL A 26 -6.90 36.94 -19.63
C VAL A 26 -7.46 36.52 -18.26
N ILE A 27 -7.31 37.38 -17.25
CA ILE A 27 -7.79 37.12 -15.88
C ILE A 27 -9.27 36.68 -15.83
N PRO A 28 -10.23 37.35 -16.50
CA PRO A 28 -11.65 36.97 -16.37
C PRO A 28 -11.93 35.57 -16.93
N TRP A 29 -11.22 35.18 -17.99
CA TRP A 29 -11.35 33.85 -18.60
C TRP A 29 -10.76 32.77 -17.70
N VAL A 30 -9.60 33.04 -17.10
CA VAL A 30 -8.95 32.12 -16.15
C VAL A 30 -9.77 31.96 -14.89
N GLU A 31 -10.27 33.06 -14.33
CA GLU A 31 -11.18 33.05 -13.18
C GLU A 31 -12.47 32.28 -13.50
N GLY A 32 -13.09 32.56 -14.65
CA GLY A 32 -14.27 31.83 -15.12
C GLY A 32 -14.00 30.33 -15.25
N ALA A 33 -12.88 29.94 -15.87
CA ALA A 33 -12.48 28.54 -16.00
C ALA A 33 -12.22 27.89 -14.64
N PHE A 34 -11.60 28.61 -13.70
CA PHE A 34 -11.34 28.14 -12.34
C PHE A 34 -12.64 27.88 -11.57
N VAL A 35 -13.59 28.82 -11.61
CA VAL A 35 -14.91 28.69 -10.96
C VAL A 35 -15.71 27.54 -11.60
N VAL A 36 -15.74 27.44 -12.92
CA VAL A 36 -16.45 26.36 -13.64
C VAL A 36 -15.85 25.00 -13.34
N SER A 37 -14.52 24.86 -13.43
CA SER A 37 -13.80 23.62 -13.10
C SER A 37 -14.03 23.19 -11.64
N GLY A 38 -13.96 24.15 -10.72
CA GLY A 38 -14.26 23.93 -9.31
C GLY A 38 -15.69 23.46 -9.06
N GLY A 39 -16.66 24.07 -9.75
CA GLY A 39 -18.07 23.72 -9.67
C GLY A 39 -18.37 22.33 -10.24
N LEU A 40 -17.75 21.98 -11.37
CA LEU A 40 -17.83 20.65 -11.98
C LEU A 40 -17.29 19.57 -11.04
N THR A 41 -16.16 19.83 -10.36
CA THR A 41 -15.59 18.89 -9.38
C THR A 41 -16.55 18.67 -8.21
N LEU A 42 -17.16 19.75 -7.70
CA LEU A 42 -18.15 19.67 -6.63
C LEU A 42 -19.39 18.87 -7.08
N ALA A 43 -19.92 19.14 -8.27
CA ALA A 43 -21.06 18.42 -8.83
C ALA A 43 -20.77 16.93 -9.01
N TYR A 44 -19.56 16.60 -9.49
CA TYR A 44 -19.10 15.23 -9.64
C TYR A 44 -18.99 14.50 -8.30
N MET A 45 -18.37 15.13 -7.29
CA MET A 45 -18.26 14.53 -5.96
C MET A 45 -19.62 14.32 -5.29
N ALA A 46 -20.56 15.27 -5.46
CA ALA A 46 -21.94 15.11 -5.01
C ALA A 46 -22.66 13.96 -5.73
N LYS A 47 -22.43 13.79 -7.04
CA LYS A 47 -22.94 12.64 -7.80
C LYS A 47 -22.43 11.33 -7.23
N LEU A 48 -21.13 11.19 -6.98
CA LEU A 48 -20.57 9.98 -6.38
C LEU A 48 -21.14 9.72 -4.99
N PHE A 49 -21.16 10.72 -4.13
CA PHE A 49 -21.68 10.58 -2.77
C PHE A 49 -23.15 10.12 -2.77
N THR A 50 -23.97 10.71 -3.63
CA THR A 50 -25.39 10.32 -3.73
C THR A 50 -25.58 8.99 -4.43
N ALA A 51 -24.75 8.63 -5.41
CA ALA A 51 -24.81 7.32 -6.07
C ALA A 51 -24.36 6.17 -5.17
N LEU A 52 -23.31 6.38 -4.36
CA LEU A 52 -22.80 5.39 -3.41
C LEU A 52 -23.75 5.18 -2.22
N ASN A 53 -24.39 6.24 -1.73
CA ASN A 53 -25.36 6.15 -0.64
C ASN A 53 -26.78 5.80 -1.12
N ALA A 54 -27.08 5.91 -2.41
CA ALA A 54 -28.32 5.41 -2.96
C ALA A 54 -28.31 3.88 -2.86
N LYS A 55 -29.16 3.32 -2.00
CA LYS A 55 -29.44 1.89 -1.98
C LYS A 55 -29.97 1.47 -3.36
N GLY A 56 -29.13 0.81 -4.14
CA GLY A 56 -29.56 0.13 -5.37
C GLY A 56 -29.96 -1.31 -5.09
N ASP A 57 -30.68 -1.93 -6.01
CA ASP A 57 -31.04 -3.36 -6.04
C ASP A 57 -29.82 -4.28 -6.32
N GLY A 58 -28.61 -3.85 -5.94
CA GLY A 58 -27.42 -4.68 -6.02
C GLY A 58 -27.43 -5.75 -4.93
N PRO A 59 -26.71 -6.88 -5.11
CA PRO A 59 -26.58 -7.91 -4.09
C PRO A 59 -26.12 -7.25 -2.79
N GLN A 60 -26.98 -7.30 -1.77
CA GLN A 60 -26.68 -6.69 -0.48
C GLN A 60 -25.38 -7.29 0.05
N PRO A 61 -24.39 -6.47 0.44
CA PRO A 61 -23.20 -7.00 1.07
C PRO A 61 -23.63 -7.82 2.29
N HIS A 62 -23.14 -9.06 2.37
CA HIS A 62 -23.45 -9.97 3.48
C HIS A 62 -23.28 -9.22 4.80
N GLY A 63 -24.29 -9.28 5.66
CA GLY A 63 -24.59 -8.35 6.77
C GLY A 63 -23.54 -8.20 7.87
N GLY A 64 -22.33 -7.80 7.49
CA GLY A 64 -21.23 -7.42 8.37
C GLY A 64 -20.88 -5.95 8.20
N ARG A 65 -20.21 -5.39 9.21
CA ARG A 65 -19.60 -4.07 9.13
C ARG A 65 -18.63 -4.05 7.94
N TYR A 66 -18.92 -3.26 6.90
CA TYR A 66 -18.03 -3.06 5.74
C TYR A 66 -16.66 -2.51 6.16
N LEU A 67 -16.58 -1.84 7.32
CA LEU A 67 -15.37 -1.24 7.85
C LEU A 67 -15.12 -1.72 9.29
N SER A 68 -13.89 -2.20 9.54
CA SER A 68 -13.44 -2.53 10.89
C SER A 68 -13.43 -1.27 11.77
N ARG A 69 -13.59 -1.42 13.10
CA ARG A 69 -13.55 -0.28 14.02
C ARG A 69 -12.24 0.51 13.92
N ALA A 70 -11.13 -0.21 13.70
CA ALA A 70 -9.82 0.39 13.47
C ALA A 70 -9.76 1.18 12.14
N GLY A 71 -10.34 0.64 11.06
CA GLY A 71 -10.42 1.34 9.77
C GLY A 71 -11.28 2.61 9.86
N ALA A 72 -12.40 2.55 10.59
CA ALA A 72 -13.24 3.72 10.86
C ALA A 72 -12.51 4.78 11.69
N ALA A 73 -11.77 4.36 12.71
CA ALA A 73 -10.94 5.25 13.52
C ALA A 73 -9.84 5.91 12.67
N ALA A 74 -9.15 5.15 11.81
CA ALA A 74 -8.13 5.70 10.93
C ALA A 74 -8.70 6.72 9.94
N LEU A 75 -9.83 6.43 9.29
CA LEU A 75 -10.48 7.35 8.35
C LEU A 75 -11.05 8.60 9.03
N SER A 76 -11.61 8.44 10.24
CA SER A 76 -12.12 9.60 11.00
C SER A 76 -10.99 10.48 11.52
N LEU A 77 -9.87 9.89 11.96
CA LEU A 77 -8.69 10.64 12.37
C LEU A 77 -8.09 11.43 11.21
N THR A 78 -7.94 10.82 10.03
CA THR A 78 -7.43 11.55 8.85
C THR A 78 -8.39 12.66 8.41
N ALA A 79 -9.70 12.42 8.43
CA ALA A 79 -10.70 13.46 8.15
C ALA A 79 -10.62 14.61 9.18
N ALA A 80 -10.43 14.30 10.47
CA ALA A 80 -10.28 15.30 11.52
C ALA A 80 -9.01 16.14 11.33
N VAL A 81 -7.88 15.53 11.01
CA VAL A 81 -6.62 16.25 10.71
C VAL A 81 -6.81 17.20 9.54
N LEU A 82 -7.45 16.75 8.44
CA LEU A 82 -7.73 17.61 7.28
C LEU A 82 -8.68 18.77 7.61
N LEU A 83 -9.60 18.57 8.54
CA LEU A 83 -10.50 19.61 9.03
C LEU A 83 -9.74 20.65 9.86
N VAL A 84 -8.91 20.21 10.81
CA VAL A 84 -8.05 21.09 11.62
C VAL A 84 -7.14 21.93 10.73
N PHE A 85 -6.54 21.31 9.70
CA PHE A 85 -5.69 22.00 8.73
C PHE A 85 -6.45 23.07 7.93
N GLY A 86 -7.74 22.86 7.67
CA GLY A 86 -8.60 23.84 7.00
C GLY A 86 -9.05 25.00 7.90
N LEU A 87 -9.20 24.76 9.20
CA LEU A 87 -9.60 25.78 10.18
C LEU A 87 -8.45 26.71 10.55
N LEU A 88 -7.22 26.21 10.58
CA LEU A 88 -6.02 26.95 10.98
C LEU A 88 -5.02 27.06 9.81
N PRO A 89 -5.38 27.73 8.69
CA PRO A 89 -4.52 27.83 7.51
C PRO A 89 -3.17 28.48 7.82
N ARG A 90 -3.16 29.41 8.78
CA ARG A 90 -1.94 30.09 9.25
C ARG A 90 -0.94 29.12 9.88
N GLN A 91 -1.40 28.06 10.52
CA GLN A 91 -0.51 27.07 11.16
C GLN A 91 -0.18 25.90 10.24
N SER A 92 -1.02 25.61 9.24
CA SER A 92 -0.84 24.46 8.33
C SER A 92 -0.21 24.84 6.99
N ALA A 93 -0.75 25.85 6.30
CA ALA A 93 -0.33 26.24 4.95
C ALA A 93 0.90 27.15 4.96
N GLU A 94 1.04 28.02 5.97
CA GLU A 94 2.16 28.97 6.05
C GLU A 94 3.54 28.29 6.22
N PRO A 95 3.72 27.26 7.08
CA PRO A 95 4.99 26.53 7.14
C PRO A 95 5.31 25.82 5.82
N LEU A 96 4.29 25.30 5.13
CA LEU A 96 4.44 24.66 3.83
C LEU A 96 4.86 25.66 2.75
N LEU A 97 4.28 26.87 2.76
CA LEU A 97 4.67 27.97 1.89
C LEU A 97 6.11 28.41 2.15
N ARG A 98 6.51 28.56 3.42
CA ARG A 98 7.90 28.92 3.79
C ARG A 98 8.90 27.86 3.35
N TRP A 99 8.52 26.58 3.41
CA TRP A 99 9.36 25.50 2.90
C TRP A 99 9.46 25.50 1.37
N ALA A 100 8.39 25.88 0.67
CA ALA A 100 8.37 25.99 -0.79
C ALA A 100 8.96 27.31 -1.32
N ALA A 101 9.02 28.36 -0.51
CA ALA A 101 9.52 29.69 -0.87
C ALA A 101 10.92 29.70 -1.53
N PRO A 102 11.95 28.99 -1.00
CA PRO A 102 13.27 28.96 -1.64
C PRO A 102 13.25 28.25 -3.01
N PHE A 103 12.30 27.35 -3.25
CA PHE A 103 12.11 26.70 -4.56
C PHE A 103 11.39 27.61 -5.55
N LEU A 104 10.48 28.45 -5.07
CA LEU A 104 9.66 29.36 -5.88
C LEU A 104 10.37 30.69 -6.21
N GLY A 105 11.56 30.94 -5.64
CA GLY A 105 12.35 32.15 -5.88
C GLY A 105 11.78 33.35 -5.12
N GLU A 106 12.11 33.45 -3.83
CA GLU A 106 11.75 34.52 -2.89
C GLU A 106 10.40 35.23 -3.19
N ALA A 107 9.31 34.47 -3.10
CA ALA A 107 7.99 35.05 -2.89
C ALA A 107 7.93 35.54 -1.43
N GLY A 108 8.33 36.79 -1.24
CA GLY A 108 8.41 37.46 0.05
C GLY A 108 7.05 37.59 0.75
N GLU A 109 7.12 37.55 2.09
CA GLU A 109 6.35 38.21 3.16
C GLU A 109 4.85 38.59 3.02
N ALA A 110 4.16 38.31 1.93
CA ALA A 110 2.72 38.51 1.83
C ALA A 110 2.02 37.33 2.52
N SER A 111 1.62 37.53 3.78
CA SER A 111 0.73 36.59 4.48
C SER A 111 -0.61 36.56 3.72
N PRO A 112 -0.95 35.49 2.99
CA PRO A 112 -2.12 35.47 2.13
C PRO A 112 -3.38 35.68 2.96
N ALA A 113 -4.33 36.46 2.46
CA ALA A 113 -5.57 36.73 3.18
C ALA A 113 -6.54 35.54 3.00
N TYR A 114 -6.26 34.42 3.68
CA TYR A 114 -7.00 33.15 3.55
C TYR A 114 -8.52 33.27 3.75
N PHE A 115 -8.96 34.18 4.62
CA PHE A 115 -10.37 34.44 4.91
C PHE A 115 -10.84 35.81 4.42
N ALA A 116 -10.25 36.33 3.34
CA ALA A 116 -10.74 37.53 2.68
C ALA A 116 -12.15 37.32 2.10
N TRP A 117 -12.92 38.41 2.06
CA TRP A 117 -14.29 38.41 1.51
C TRP A 117 -14.33 38.00 0.02
N GLU A 118 -13.30 38.35 -0.73
CA GLU A 118 -13.13 38.01 -2.15
C GLU A 118 -13.03 36.49 -2.37
N ASN A 119 -12.19 35.82 -1.57
CA ASN A 119 -12.04 34.36 -1.58
C ASN A 119 -13.33 33.64 -1.18
N PHE A 120 -14.13 34.23 -0.29
CA PHE A 120 -15.43 33.67 0.07
C PHE A 120 -16.45 33.81 -1.06
N ARG A 121 -16.46 34.95 -1.77
CA ARG A 121 -17.35 35.19 -2.91
C ARG A 121 -17.06 34.21 -4.05
N SER A 122 -15.80 34.01 -4.41
CA SER A 122 -15.42 33.07 -5.48
C SER A 122 -15.76 31.62 -5.12
N ALA A 123 -15.58 31.23 -3.86
CA ALA A 123 -16.02 29.92 -3.37
C ALA A 123 -17.54 29.75 -3.40
N LEU A 124 -18.30 30.78 -3.04
CA LEU A 124 -19.76 30.75 -3.10
C LEU A 124 -20.24 30.62 -4.55
N MET A 125 -19.64 31.36 -5.49
CA MET A 125 -19.92 31.22 -6.93
C MET A 125 -19.62 29.81 -7.43
N THR A 126 -18.50 29.22 -7.01
CA THR A 126 -18.13 27.84 -7.36
C THR A 126 -19.16 26.82 -6.86
N ILE A 127 -19.65 27.00 -5.62
CA ILE A 127 -20.71 26.15 -5.04
C ILE A 127 -22.02 26.33 -5.83
N ALA A 128 -22.39 27.57 -6.15
CA ALA A 128 -23.60 27.88 -6.91
C ALA A 128 -23.57 27.23 -8.31
N VAL A 129 -22.46 27.38 -9.04
CA VAL A 129 -22.26 26.72 -10.35
C VAL A 129 -22.34 25.20 -10.20
N GLY A 130 -21.65 24.63 -9.20
CA GLY A 130 -21.71 23.19 -8.95
C GLY A 130 -23.12 22.69 -8.62
N ALA A 131 -23.90 23.45 -7.84
CA ALA A 131 -25.29 23.13 -7.53
C ALA A 131 -26.17 23.20 -8.79
N VAL A 132 -26.03 24.25 -9.61
CA VAL A 132 -26.76 24.38 -10.88
C VAL A 132 -26.44 23.23 -11.81
N VAL A 133 -25.17 22.85 -11.97
CA VAL A 133 -24.77 21.71 -12.80
C VAL A 133 -25.29 20.39 -12.23
N TYR A 134 -25.23 20.19 -10.91
CA TYR A 134 -25.71 18.97 -10.28
C TYR A 134 -27.23 18.81 -10.43
N PHE A 135 -28.02 19.83 -10.07
CA PHE A 135 -29.47 19.75 -10.17
C PHE A 135 -29.96 19.85 -11.62
N GLY A 136 -29.31 20.65 -12.45
CA GLY A 136 -29.72 20.96 -13.82
C GLY A 136 -29.18 20.01 -14.90
N VAL A 137 -28.09 19.28 -14.66
CA VAL A 137 -27.53 18.29 -15.61
C VAL A 137 -27.53 16.89 -15.00
N VAL A 138 -26.96 16.72 -13.81
CA VAL A 138 -26.80 15.38 -13.23
C VAL A 138 -28.16 14.78 -12.84
N ARG A 139 -29.02 15.56 -12.18
CA ARG A 139 -30.30 15.07 -11.68
C ARG A 139 -31.37 14.96 -12.78
N THR A 140 -31.38 15.86 -13.75
CA THR A 140 -32.37 15.93 -14.84
C THR A 140 -31.98 15.07 -16.05
N LEU A 141 -30.74 15.18 -16.56
CA LEU A 141 -30.31 14.49 -17.78
C LEU A 141 -29.69 13.11 -17.50
N LEU A 142 -28.93 12.98 -16.40
CA LEU A 142 -28.15 11.77 -16.12
C LEU A 142 -28.84 10.81 -15.15
N SER A 143 -30.05 11.07 -14.69
CA SER A 143 -30.79 10.18 -13.80
C SER A 143 -32.22 9.95 -14.31
N TYR A 144 -32.69 8.71 -14.23
CA TYR A 144 -34.08 8.35 -14.52
C TYR A 144 -34.64 7.52 -13.37
N LYS A 145 -35.95 7.58 -13.17
CA LYS A 145 -36.64 6.75 -12.18
C LYS A 145 -37.02 5.43 -12.84
N LYS A 146 -36.58 4.30 -12.26
CA LYS A 146 -37.06 2.96 -12.61
C LYS A 146 -37.52 2.29 -11.32
N ASN A 147 -38.78 1.86 -11.26
CA ASN A 147 -39.37 1.18 -10.09
C ASN A 147 -39.18 1.92 -8.75
N GLY A 148 -39.32 3.25 -8.73
CA GLY A 148 -39.13 4.05 -7.52
C GLY A 148 -37.67 4.29 -7.11
N VAL A 149 -36.71 3.61 -7.74
CA VAL A 149 -35.27 3.76 -7.51
C VAL A 149 -34.67 4.67 -8.58
N ARG A 150 -33.78 5.58 -8.16
CA ARG A 150 -33.08 6.49 -9.07
C ARG A 150 -31.89 5.77 -9.68
N VAL A 151 -31.95 5.50 -10.98
CA VAL A 151 -30.87 4.86 -11.73
C VAL A 151 -30.16 5.91 -12.57
N TYR A 152 -28.83 5.97 -12.45
CA TYR A 152 -28.02 6.87 -13.26
C TYR A 152 -27.79 6.27 -14.64
N ARG A 153 -27.86 7.11 -15.68
CA ARG A 153 -27.57 6.71 -17.06
C ARG A 153 -26.06 6.57 -17.23
N SER A 154 -25.60 5.39 -17.66
CA SER A 154 -24.22 5.21 -18.12
C SER A 154 -24.04 5.88 -19.47
N CYS A 155 -23.71 7.17 -19.46
CA CYS A 155 -23.35 7.92 -20.67
C CYS A 155 -21.86 7.76 -21.05
N SER A 156 -21.07 7.04 -20.26
CA SER A 156 -19.68 6.74 -20.64
C SER A 156 -19.68 5.82 -21.84
N LEU A 157 -19.02 6.23 -22.94
CA LEU A 157 -18.75 5.34 -24.04
C LEU A 157 -17.90 4.19 -23.50
N ARG A 158 -18.48 3.00 -23.39
CA ARG A 158 -17.84 1.76 -22.93
C ARG A 158 -16.51 1.42 -23.65
N ARG A 159 -16.22 2.09 -24.77
CA ARG A 159 -14.99 1.96 -25.56
C ARG A 159 -13.81 2.79 -25.03
N ILE A 160 -14.05 3.85 -24.27
CA ILE A 160 -13.00 4.72 -23.70
C ILE A 160 -12.98 4.53 -22.19
N ASP A 161 -12.86 3.28 -21.77
CA ASP A 161 -12.69 2.97 -20.36
C ASP A 161 -11.22 3.13 -19.99
N LEU A 162 -10.92 4.22 -19.27
CA LEU A 162 -9.55 4.57 -18.87
C LEU A 162 -8.91 3.46 -18.02
N GLU A 163 -9.71 2.71 -17.26
CA GLU A 163 -9.24 1.55 -16.49
C GLU A 163 -8.62 0.51 -17.42
N THR A 164 -9.37 0.11 -18.44
CA THR A 164 -8.97 -0.96 -19.36
C THR A 164 -7.86 -0.51 -20.31
N LEU A 165 -7.93 0.73 -20.79
CA LEU A 165 -6.99 1.24 -21.79
C LEU A 165 -5.65 1.69 -21.20
N VAL A 166 -5.64 2.25 -19.98
CA VAL A 166 -4.45 2.91 -19.41
C VAL A 166 -4.04 2.28 -18.08
N TYR A 167 -4.93 2.18 -17.11
CA TYR A 167 -4.52 1.73 -15.76
C TYR A 167 -4.08 0.26 -15.73
N ARG A 168 -4.86 -0.66 -16.32
CA ARG A 168 -4.51 -2.08 -16.37
C ARG A 168 -3.16 -2.36 -17.02
N PRO A 169 -2.88 -1.88 -18.26
CA PRO A 169 -1.59 -2.14 -18.88
C PRO A 169 -0.44 -1.46 -18.12
N LEU A 170 -0.64 -0.25 -17.59
CA LEU A 170 0.39 0.45 -16.81
C LEU A 170 0.74 -0.30 -15.51
N ILE A 171 -0.26 -0.74 -14.76
CA ILE A 171 -0.06 -1.51 -13.52
C ILE A 171 0.59 -2.85 -13.84
N ALA A 172 0.15 -3.54 -14.91
CA ALA A 172 0.75 -4.80 -15.33
C ALA A 172 2.23 -4.61 -15.74
N ALA A 173 2.55 -3.55 -16.47
CA ALA A 173 3.92 -3.21 -16.84
C ALA A 173 4.77 -2.90 -15.61
N LEU A 174 4.26 -2.09 -14.67
CA LEU A 174 4.96 -1.78 -13.42
C LEU A 174 5.24 -3.04 -12.61
N LEU A 175 4.24 -3.92 -12.45
CA LEU A 175 4.40 -5.19 -11.75
C LEU A 175 5.40 -6.11 -12.46
N ALA A 176 5.41 -6.15 -13.79
CA ALA A 176 6.38 -6.91 -14.56
C ALA A 176 7.81 -6.40 -14.32
N VAL A 177 8.01 -5.08 -14.30
CA VAL A 177 9.31 -4.46 -13.99
C VAL A 177 9.76 -4.78 -12.56
N LEU A 178 8.86 -4.65 -11.58
CA LEU A 178 9.18 -5.01 -10.19
C LEU A 178 9.55 -6.49 -10.07
N THR A 179 8.78 -7.38 -10.72
CA THR A 179 9.04 -8.82 -10.70
C THR A 179 10.37 -9.16 -11.37
N ALA A 180 10.73 -8.46 -12.45
CA ALA A 180 12.03 -8.62 -13.10
C ALA A 180 13.17 -8.15 -12.18
N ALA A 181 13.01 -7.02 -11.49
CA ALA A 181 13.97 -6.50 -10.54
C ALA A 181 14.18 -7.44 -9.34
N THR A 182 13.10 -7.98 -8.76
CA THR A 182 13.21 -8.96 -7.66
C THR A 182 13.87 -10.25 -8.12
N ARG A 183 13.54 -10.76 -9.32
CA ARG A 183 14.21 -11.95 -9.87
C ARG A 183 15.70 -11.73 -10.14
N LEU A 184 16.09 -10.53 -10.56
CA LEU A 184 17.49 -10.20 -10.75
C LEU A 184 18.24 -10.23 -9.40
N LEU A 185 17.64 -9.67 -8.34
CA LEU A 185 18.18 -9.71 -6.99
C LEU A 185 18.30 -11.15 -6.45
N ASP A 186 17.30 -11.98 -6.68
CA ASP A 186 17.34 -13.40 -6.32
C ASP A 186 18.46 -14.13 -7.07
N SER A 187 18.59 -13.91 -8.38
CA SER A 187 19.66 -14.52 -9.18
C SER A 187 21.05 -14.08 -8.75
N MET A 188 21.22 -12.83 -8.32
CA MET A 188 22.49 -12.34 -7.73
C MET A 188 22.77 -13.06 -6.40
N THR A 189 21.76 -13.22 -5.56
CA THR A 189 21.87 -13.93 -4.28
C THR A 189 22.26 -15.40 -4.49
N ASP A 190 21.63 -16.07 -5.47
CA ASP A 190 21.97 -17.44 -5.85
C ASP A 190 23.39 -17.55 -6.39
N PHE A 191 23.83 -16.60 -7.24
CA PHE A 191 25.20 -16.56 -7.74
C PHE A 191 26.22 -16.41 -6.61
N VAL A 192 25.98 -15.48 -5.68
CA VAL A 192 26.83 -15.31 -4.49
C VAL A 192 26.89 -16.61 -3.68
N SER A 193 25.75 -17.27 -3.47
CA SER A 193 25.69 -18.55 -2.75
C SER A 193 26.49 -19.67 -3.45
N ALA A 194 26.44 -19.72 -4.78
CA ALA A 194 27.15 -20.69 -5.60
C ALA A 194 28.66 -20.44 -5.60
N VAL A 195 29.09 -19.18 -5.67
CA VAL A 195 30.50 -18.79 -5.53
C VAL A 195 31.03 -19.18 -4.16
N LEU A 196 30.28 -18.90 -3.09
CA LEU A 196 30.69 -19.20 -1.71
C LEU A 196 30.82 -20.71 -1.46
N ARG A 197 29.94 -21.52 -2.05
CA ARG A 197 30.07 -22.99 -2.10
C ARG A 197 31.35 -23.42 -2.80
N ARG A 198 31.73 -22.76 -3.89
CA ARG A 198 32.90 -23.17 -4.69
C ARG A 198 34.23 -22.73 -4.06
N SER A 199 34.25 -21.61 -3.34
CA SER A 199 35.47 -21.02 -2.79
C SER A 199 35.75 -21.40 -1.33
N VAL A 200 34.75 -21.29 -0.44
CA VAL A 200 34.92 -21.47 1.01
C VAL A 200 34.45 -22.84 1.49
N PHE A 201 33.31 -23.31 0.98
CA PHE A 201 32.70 -24.58 1.40
C PHE A 201 32.83 -25.67 0.34
N ARG A 202 34.07 -26.07 0.03
CA ARG A 202 34.33 -27.16 -0.93
C ARG A 202 33.51 -28.39 -0.53
N ASP A 203 32.57 -28.78 -1.39
CA ASP A 203 31.63 -29.88 -1.11
C ASP A 203 32.40 -31.17 -0.73
N VAL A 204 32.24 -31.58 0.52
CA VAL A 204 32.73 -32.86 1.02
C VAL A 204 31.83 -33.95 0.44
N ARG A 205 32.40 -34.96 -0.21
CA ARG A 205 31.64 -36.11 -0.76
C ARG A 205 30.74 -36.67 0.34
N PRO A 206 29.44 -36.93 0.07
CA PRO A 206 28.55 -37.45 1.09
C PRO A 206 29.13 -38.77 1.62
N PRO A 207 29.36 -38.91 2.94
CA PRO A 207 29.83 -40.16 3.51
C PRO A 207 28.78 -41.25 3.28
N PHE A 208 29.24 -42.45 2.91
CA PHE A 208 28.40 -43.63 2.68
C PHE A 208 27.40 -43.81 3.83
N VAL A 209 26.10 -43.73 3.51
CA VAL A 209 25.02 -43.84 4.49
C VAL A 209 24.65 -45.32 4.62
N PRO A 210 24.87 -45.98 5.77
CA PRO A 210 24.39 -47.34 5.98
C PRO A 210 22.86 -47.35 5.98
N PRO A 211 22.22 -48.45 5.53
CA PRO A 211 20.78 -48.49 5.29
C PRO A 211 19.90 -48.37 6.55
N VAL A 212 20.49 -48.38 7.77
CA VAL A 212 19.76 -48.06 9.01
C VAL A 212 20.70 -47.67 10.17
N GLY A 213 20.51 -46.45 10.71
CA GLY A 213 21.09 -45.97 11.98
C GLY A 213 22.60 -45.64 11.99
N THR A 214 23.07 -45.08 13.11
CA THR A 214 24.50 -44.86 13.41
C THR A 214 25.24 -46.20 13.52
N LYS A 215 26.55 -46.27 13.21
CA LYS A 215 27.34 -47.53 13.27
C LYS A 215 27.16 -48.29 14.60
N THR A 216 27.03 -47.56 15.70
CA THR A 216 26.79 -48.10 17.05
C THR A 216 25.39 -48.69 17.20
N THR A 217 24.36 -48.05 16.63
CA THR A 217 22.97 -48.51 16.66
C THR A 217 22.77 -49.73 15.77
N PHE A 218 23.45 -49.79 14.63
CA PHE A 218 23.48 -50.97 13.76
C PHE A 218 24.16 -52.17 14.44
N ALA A 219 25.27 -51.94 15.16
CA ALA A 219 25.93 -52.97 15.96
C ALA A 219 25.05 -53.46 17.11
N LEU A 220 24.38 -52.54 17.82
CA LEU A 220 23.46 -52.87 18.91
C LEU A 220 22.23 -53.66 18.40
N GLY A 221 21.67 -53.25 17.26
CA GLY A 221 20.55 -53.93 16.62
C GLY A 221 20.91 -55.35 16.18
N ARG A 222 22.12 -55.55 15.63
CA ARG A 222 22.61 -56.88 15.24
C ARG A 222 22.89 -57.78 16.45
N PHE A 223 23.33 -57.20 17.57
CA PHE A 223 23.55 -57.92 18.84
C PHE A 223 22.21 -58.34 19.48
N ALA A 224 21.22 -57.45 19.48
CA ALA A 224 19.87 -57.75 19.97
C ALA A 224 19.16 -58.81 19.10
N ASP A 225 19.29 -58.75 17.77
CA ASP A 225 18.75 -59.76 16.85
C ASP A 225 19.46 -61.13 16.98
N ALA A 226 20.74 -61.15 17.36
CA ALA A 226 21.47 -62.38 17.67
C ALA A 226 20.98 -63.01 18.98
N MET A 227 20.70 -62.16 19.99
CA MET A 227 20.14 -62.61 21.26
C MET A 227 18.69 -63.10 21.14
N ALA A 228 17.85 -62.43 20.33
CA ALA A 228 16.48 -62.86 20.07
C ALA A 228 16.41 -64.22 19.35
N ARG A 229 17.36 -64.50 18.45
CA ARG A 229 17.50 -65.79 17.77
C ARG A 229 17.94 -66.93 18.70
N LEU A 230 18.76 -66.63 19.72
CA LEU A 230 19.20 -67.61 20.73
C LEU A 230 18.05 -68.06 21.65
N PHE A 231 17.06 -67.19 21.87
CA PHE A 231 15.91 -67.45 22.76
C PHE A 231 14.64 -67.97 22.09
N ARG A 232 14.73 -68.35 20.79
CA ARG A 232 13.66 -69.02 20.00
C ARG A 232 12.25 -68.44 20.19
N ARG A 233 12.14 -67.11 20.25
CA ARG A 233 10.87 -66.37 20.13
C ARG A 233 10.71 -65.93 18.68
N GLU A 234 10.07 -66.76 17.88
CA GLU A 234 9.49 -66.32 16.62
C GLU A 234 8.36 -65.34 16.93
N HIS A 235 8.34 -64.18 16.28
CA HIS A 235 7.39 -63.07 16.44
C HIS A 235 7.77 -62.01 17.48
N ALA A 236 8.72 -61.16 17.10
CA ALA A 236 8.65 -59.75 17.47
C ALA A 236 9.06 -58.91 16.24
N ALA A 237 8.16 -58.07 15.77
CA ALA A 237 8.46 -57.07 14.74
C ALA A 237 9.74 -56.32 15.13
N SER A 238 10.72 -56.28 14.22
CA SER A 238 12.09 -55.87 14.53
C SER A 238 12.11 -54.47 15.12
N TYR A 239 12.48 -54.37 16.40
CA TYR A 239 12.65 -53.12 17.16
C TYR A 239 13.64 -52.15 16.49
N THR A 240 14.47 -52.64 15.56
CA THR A 240 15.32 -51.83 14.69
C THR A 240 14.55 -50.83 13.83
N ARG A 241 13.34 -51.18 13.34
CA ARG A 241 12.54 -50.29 12.48
C ARG A 241 11.86 -49.18 13.26
N VAL A 242 11.45 -49.43 14.51
CA VAL A 242 10.76 -48.44 15.36
C VAL A 242 11.75 -47.40 15.89
N PHE A 243 12.94 -47.84 16.34
CA PHE A 243 13.97 -46.93 16.82
C PHE A 243 14.68 -46.17 15.67
N ALA A 244 14.85 -46.79 14.50
CA ALA A 244 15.37 -46.09 13.33
C ALA A 244 14.42 -44.98 12.85
N GLY A 245 13.11 -45.25 12.79
CA GLY A 245 12.11 -44.26 12.38
C GLY A 245 12.01 -43.05 13.32
N TRP A 246 12.15 -43.27 14.63
CA TRP A 246 12.13 -42.18 15.63
C TRP A 246 13.34 -41.25 15.52
N HIS A 247 14.53 -41.81 15.32
CA HIS A 247 15.75 -41.00 15.21
C HIS A 247 15.81 -40.24 13.88
N GLU A 248 15.32 -40.85 12.81
CA GLU A 248 15.25 -40.24 11.48
C GLU A 248 14.28 -39.04 11.46
N ASN A 249 13.08 -39.18 12.07
CA ASN A 249 12.12 -38.08 12.17
C ASN A 249 12.64 -36.89 13.00
N ILE A 250 13.26 -37.14 14.16
CA ILE A 250 13.81 -36.07 15.00
C ILE A 250 14.97 -35.35 14.29
N SER A 251 15.81 -36.09 13.56
CA SER A 251 16.92 -35.49 12.82
C SER A 251 16.44 -34.70 11.60
N ALA A 252 15.38 -35.15 10.94
CA ALA A 252 14.77 -34.47 9.79
C ALA A 252 14.08 -33.17 10.22
N GLU A 253 13.30 -33.20 11.32
CA GLU A 253 12.69 -32.00 11.90
C GLU A 253 13.76 -31.00 12.36
N ASN A 254 14.76 -31.44 13.12
CA ASN A 254 15.83 -30.53 13.58
C ASN A 254 16.68 -29.96 12.44
N LYS A 255 16.84 -30.67 11.32
CA LYS A 255 17.59 -30.16 10.15
C LYS A 255 16.80 -29.10 9.37
N ILE A 256 15.47 -29.21 9.32
CA ILE A 256 14.58 -28.20 8.71
C ILE A 256 14.47 -26.97 9.64
N ILE A 257 14.32 -27.20 10.94
CA ILE A 257 14.30 -26.16 11.97
C ILE A 257 15.65 -25.43 11.99
N GLY A 258 16.77 -26.14 11.95
CA GLY A 258 18.12 -25.55 11.94
C GLY A 258 18.42 -24.68 10.71
N ARG A 259 17.94 -25.07 9.51
CA ARG A 259 18.07 -24.23 8.30
C ARG A 259 17.19 -22.98 8.37
N SER A 260 16.01 -23.07 8.95
CA SER A 260 15.07 -21.94 9.08
C SER A 260 15.50 -20.96 10.19
N PHE A 261 16.04 -21.49 11.29
CA PHE A 261 16.50 -20.71 12.44
C PHE A 261 17.77 -19.91 12.13
N SER A 262 18.70 -20.46 11.35
CA SER A 262 19.92 -19.77 10.91
C SER A 262 19.61 -18.55 10.04
N TYR A 263 18.63 -18.67 9.12
CA TYR A 263 18.21 -17.55 8.27
C TYR A 263 17.53 -16.44 9.09
N GLY A 264 16.63 -16.80 10.02
CA GLY A 264 15.98 -15.83 10.91
C GLY A 264 16.96 -15.08 11.82
N MET A 265 17.94 -15.79 12.39
CA MET A 265 19.01 -15.20 13.21
C MET A 265 19.95 -14.29 12.40
N LEU A 266 20.26 -14.66 11.15
CA LEU A 266 21.02 -13.81 10.24
C LEU A 266 20.30 -12.51 9.92
N CYS A 267 19.00 -12.58 9.57
CA CYS A 267 18.19 -11.38 9.34
C CYS A 267 18.10 -10.49 10.57
N ALA A 268 17.97 -11.08 11.77
CA ALA A 268 17.98 -10.34 13.03
C ALA A 268 19.32 -9.63 13.27
N CYS A 269 20.45 -10.32 13.10
CA CYS A 269 21.78 -9.72 13.24
C CYS A 269 22.03 -8.59 12.24
N VAL A 270 21.66 -8.77 10.97
CA VAL A 270 21.81 -7.73 9.94
C VAL A 270 20.94 -6.51 10.27
N GLY A 271 19.69 -6.72 10.69
CA GLY A 271 18.81 -5.66 11.15
C GLY A 271 19.39 -4.90 12.34
N LEU A 272 19.95 -5.60 13.31
CA LEU A 272 20.56 -5.01 14.50
C LEU A 272 21.80 -4.18 14.12
N CYS A 273 22.68 -4.69 13.26
CA CYS A 273 23.82 -3.94 12.72
C CYS A 273 23.41 -2.66 11.97
N ALA A 274 22.36 -2.73 11.15
CA ALA A 274 21.83 -1.58 10.42
C ALA A 274 21.27 -0.51 11.39
N THR A 275 20.55 -0.93 12.44
CA THR A 275 20.02 -0.01 13.45
C THR A 275 21.13 0.66 14.26
N ILE A 276 22.19 -0.07 14.62
CA ILE A 276 23.34 0.50 15.34
C ILE A 276 24.06 1.52 14.45
N LEU A 277 24.32 1.20 13.18
CA LEU A 277 24.95 2.13 12.24
C LEU A 277 24.10 3.39 12.01
N TYR A 278 22.78 3.24 11.93
CA TYR A 278 21.86 4.36 11.81
C TYR A 278 21.90 5.27 13.05
N LEU A 279 21.88 4.69 14.25
CA LEU A 279 21.99 5.44 15.51
C LEU A 279 23.36 6.13 15.64
N LEU A 280 24.43 5.46 15.22
CA LEU A 280 25.78 6.02 15.29
C LEU A 280 25.97 7.15 14.27
N TYR A 281 25.43 7.01 13.06
CA TYR A 281 25.37 8.10 12.07
C TYR A 281 24.56 9.29 12.59
N CYS A 282 23.44 9.04 13.25
CA CYS A 282 22.60 10.09 13.82
C CYS A 282 23.19 10.74 15.09
N ALA A 283 24.10 10.05 15.79
CA ALA A 283 24.81 10.58 16.97
C ALA A 283 26.09 11.35 16.63
N VAL A 284 26.69 11.08 15.46
CA VAL A 284 27.88 11.77 14.94
C VAL A 284 27.52 13.06 14.18
N ARG A 285 26.25 13.24 13.83
CA ARG A 285 25.72 14.42 13.13
C ARG A 285 24.98 15.34 14.10
#